data_AF-A0A2N1P445-F1
#
_entry.id   AF-A0A2N1P445-F1
#
_cell.length_a   1.000
_cell.length_b   1.000
_cell.length_c   1.000
_cell.angle_alpha   90.00
_cell.angle_beta   90.00
_cell.angle_gamma   90.00
#
_symmetry.space_group_name_H-M   'P 1'
#
loop_
_entity.id
_entity.type
_entity.pdbx_description
1 polymer ?
#
loop_
_entity_poly.entity_id
_entity_poly.type
_entity_poly.pdbx_seq_one_letter_code
_entity_poly.pdbx_strand_id
1 'polypeptide(L)'
;MKSLFNKAMKRFSGDGDTIASSYTSTTTTTTRYENGVPVEVITKTTTNDEPAEVITKPLTNDEPVEVLEYEVHEHEETTPVECDVEKPVEKPIAKLMTKPVEKLAKKPNKKTEERDPDEPEMGHESIVGYQGERSDPASRCCPIVVADEFEKHLDLTDHDFSKVDKYARETPAKEAENTDRLSKYLTKPWNEELDKLRCIFTWITENIRYDTDAFFGGNIKHCGPEDVLKTRKAVCDGYAGLFDKLTSDAGLKVWRISGKSKGAGFKPGCNIDSRQFDHAWNGVLYKGEFLLVDSTWGAGYLNGMDFERRFEPFYFLCSPTQFIYSHYPEKPDHQYVEPKLTKEEFLDMPYVKPQFFTSGLNFVKHIGTGIEISDDKVEFEIERVHPDESKPLHATLEWEGHNEDIPVMIQRLITPGPRGGRKFKLSCTCPSKGEGEFNIFVMLEGNSGPMVSSFKVKNTGSGKNYAPFVDTYSVPFSFTIHNPIHAKLNYNDNVKFEVTIFDLPESELPSLALFLPEKSARDLQKVSIQKVTNEKDSYTYAIETCIDQKGKWGLTYHTSPTQFSFLAQYTVE
;
A
#
# COMPACT_ATOMS: atom_id res chain seq x y z
N MET A 1 33.59 -21.18 4.89
CA MET A 1 33.65 -21.52 6.34
C MET A 1 32.35 -22.18 6.78
N LYS A 2 32.19 -23.48 6.53
CA LYS A 2 30.95 -24.24 6.80
C LYS A 2 31.17 -25.45 7.73
N SER A 3 32.13 -25.40 8.67
CA SER A 3 32.42 -26.55 9.55
C SER A 3 32.82 -26.23 11.00
N LEU A 4 32.25 -25.19 11.62
CA LEU A 4 32.51 -24.88 13.04
C LEU A 4 31.26 -24.77 13.93
N PHE A 5 30.05 -25.03 13.42
CA PHE A 5 28.82 -24.89 14.20
C PHE A 5 28.30 -26.19 14.85
N ASN A 6 28.83 -27.37 14.51
CA ASN A 6 28.30 -28.67 14.98
C ASN A 6 29.08 -29.31 16.14
N LYS A 7 29.78 -28.53 16.99
CA LYS A 7 30.62 -29.10 18.07
C LYS A 7 30.43 -28.47 19.45
N ALA A 8 29.25 -27.89 19.73
CA ALA A 8 28.96 -27.28 21.03
C ALA A 8 27.59 -27.65 21.64
N MET A 9 27.00 -28.81 21.29
CA MET A 9 25.76 -29.31 21.92
C MET A 9 25.84 -30.83 22.15
N LYS A 10 26.84 -31.26 22.93
CA LYS A 10 26.91 -32.63 23.45
C LYS A 10 27.71 -32.66 24.76
N ARG A 11 27.08 -32.22 25.85
CA ARG A 11 27.41 -32.53 27.25
C ARG A 11 26.23 -32.15 28.12
N PHE A 12 25.93 -33.00 29.10
CA PHE A 12 24.80 -32.98 30.04
C PHE A 12 23.51 -33.67 29.56
N SER A 13 23.59 -35.00 29.52
CA SER A 13 22.51 -35.86 29.98
C SER A 13 22.68 -36.08 31.49
N GLY A 14 21.64 -35.85 32.27
CA GLY A 14 21.54 -36.17 33.69
C GLY A 14 20.07 -36.20 34.11
N ASP A 15 19.64 -37.36 34.59
CA ASP A 15 18.27 -37.75 34.89
C ASP A 15 17.57 -36.91 35.97
N GLY A 16 16.24 -36.77 35.83
CA GLY A 16 15.37 -36.21 36.86
C GLY A 16 13.94 -36.00 36.36
N ASP A 17 13.09 -37.01 36.51
CA ASP A 17 11.64 -36.93 36.27
C ASP A 17 10.99 -35.89 37.20
N THR A 18 10.43 -34.83 36.61
CA THR A 18 9.38 -34.00 37.21
C THR A 18 8.41 -33.57 36.11
N ILE A 19 7.15 -34.00 36.24
CA ILE A 19 6.06 -33.54 35.38
C ILE A 19 5.76 -32.09 35.75
N ALA A 20 6.29 -31.15 34.97
CA ALA A 20 5.91 -29.74 35.02
C ALA A 20 4.85 -29.48 33.95
N SER A 21 3.62 -29.19 34.36
CA SER A 21 2.61 -28.63 33.45
C SER A 21 3.05 -27.22 33.06
N SER A 22 3.49 -27.05 31.81
CA SER A 22 3.86 -25.74 31.27
C SER A 22 2.61 -24.89 31.06
N TYR A 23 2.38 -23.91 31.94
CA TYR A 23 1.41 -22.84 31.71
C TYR A 23 2.06 -21.77 30.83
N THR A 24 1.61 -21.64 29.58
CA THR A 24 1.95 -20.50 28.72
C THR A 24 0.78 -19.53 28.71
N SER A 25 0.97 -18.36 29.32
CA SER A 25 0.09 -17.21 29.20
C SER A 25 0.78 -16.20 28.28
N THR A 26 0.19 -15.93 27.12
CA THR A 26 0.66 -14.87 26.22
C THR A 26 -0.14 -13.62 26.52
N THR A 27 0.54 -12.52 26.84
CA THR A 27 -0.09 -11.20 26.95
C THR A 27 0.34 -10.41 25.73
N THR A 28 -0.62 -10.05 24.88
CA THR A 28 -0.41 -9.16 23.74
C THR A 28 -1.02 -7.83 24.08
N THR A 29 -0.22 -6.77 24.03
CA THR A 29 -0.71 -5.39 24.12
C THR A 29 -0.78 -4.83 22.70
N THR A 30 -1.97 -4.47 22.26
CA THR A 30 -2.19 -3.81 20.97
C THR A 30 -2.77 -2.43 21.22
N THR A 31 -2.18 -1.41 20.61
CA THR A 31 -2.71 -0.04 20.67
C THR A 31 -3.70 0.15 19.52
N ARG A 32 -4.98 0.29 19.85
CA ARG A 32 -6.03 0.68 18.91
C ARG A 32 -6.17 2.20 18.92
N TYR A 33 -6.53 2.81 17.80
CA TYR A 33 -6.94 4.21 17.76
C TYR A 33 -8.43 4.29 17.49
N GLU A 34 -9.19 4.85 18.43
CA GLU A 34 -10.60 5.15 18.27
C GLU A 34 -10.77 6.66 18.22
N ASN A 35 -11.26 7.19 17.08
CA ASN A 35 -11.43 8.63 16.83
C ASN A 35 -10.15 9.47 17.10
N GLY A 36 -8.98 8.93 16.77
CA GLY A 36 -7.69 9.61 16.97
C GLY A 36 -7.13 9.55 18.39
N VAL A 37 -7.79 8.84 19.31
CA VAL A 37 -7.32 8.63 20.69
C VAL A 37 -6.79 7.20 20.84
N PRO A 38 -5.57 7.00 21.37
CA PRO A 38 -5.04 5.66 21.61
C PRO A 38 -5.76 4.98 22.78
N VAL A 39 -6.22 3.75 22.54
CA VAL A 39 -6.83 2.85 23.50
C VAL A 39 -5.97 1.58 23.55
N GLU A 40 -5.40 1.29 24.71
CA GLU A 40 -4.63 0.05 24.92
C GLU A 40 -5.59 -1.12 25.12
N VAL A 41 -5.45 -2.15 24.29
CA VAL A 41 -6.15 -3.41 24.43
C VAL A 41 -5.14 -4.47 24.85
N ILE A 42 -5.32 -4.99 26.07
CA ILE A 42 -4.48 -6.05 26.62
C ILE A 42 -5.24 -7.37 26.45
N THR A 43 -4.78 -8.20 25.53
CA THR A 43 -5.32 -9.54 25.33
C THR A 43 -4.45 -10.55 26.06
N LYS A 44 -5.03 -11.26 27.03
CA LYS A 44 -4.38 -12.39 27.68
C LYS A 44 -4.95 -13.69 27.13
N THR A 45 -4.11 -14.47 26.47
CA THR A 45 -4.48 -15.81 26.01
C THR A 45 -3.84 -16.82 26.94
N THR A 46 -4.67 -17.61 27.63
CA THR A 46 -4.24 -18.81 28.36
C THR A 46 -4.75 -20.03 27.61
N THR A 47 -3.90 -21.05 27.49
CA THR A 47 -4.29 -22.33 26.90
C THR A 47 -4.80 -23.24 28.00
N ASN A 48 -6.13 -23.31 28.15
CA ASN A 48 -6.92 -24.47 28.59
C ASN A 48 -8.41 -24.17 28.35
N ASP A 49 -9.18 -25.18 27.97
CA ASP A 49 -10.59 -25.13 27.59
C ASP A 49 -11.47 -24.37 28.61
N GLU A 50 -11.79 -23.08 28.35
CA GLU A 50 -13.02 -22.33 28.68
C GLU A 50 -12.87 -20.82 28.30
N PRO A 51 -13.94 -20.02 28.13
CA PRO A 51 -13.94 -18.83 27.25
C PRO A 51 -13.16 -17.63 27.82
N ALA A 52 -12.53 -16.87 26.92
CA ALA A 52 -11.70 -15.71 27.22
C ALA A 52 -12.47 -14.56 27.91
N GLU A 53 -12.01 -14.12 29.09
CA GLU A 53 -12.44 -12.89 29.75
C GLU A 53 -11.79 -11.66 29.11
N VAL A 54 -12.62 -10.74 28.60
CA VAL A 54 -12.21 -9.39 28.21
C VAL A 54 -12.30 -8.49 29.43
N ILE A 55 -11.15 -8.07 29.98
CA ILE A 55 -11.10 -7.10 31.08
C ILE A 55 -10.94 -5.70 30.47
N THR A 56 -12.04 -4.96 30.38
CA THR A 56 -12.01 -3.51 30.19
C THR A 56 -11.96 -2.84 31.57
N LYS A 57 -10.92 -2.02 31.83
CA LYS A 57 -10.87 -1.16 33.01
C LYS A 57 -11.04 0.30 32.58
N PRO A 58 -12.09 1.00 33.01
CA PRO A 58 -12.15 2.45 32.92
C PRO A 58 -11.34 3.09 34.05
N LEU A 59 -10.60 4.17 33.75
CA LEU A 59 -10.07 5.09 34.74
C LEU A 59 -11.22 5.96 35.26
N THR A 60 -11.67 5.74 36.50
CA THR A 60 -12.66 6.57 37.19
C THR A 60 -11.98 7.63 38.04
N ASN A 61 -12.39 8.89 37.87
CA ASN A 61 -12.35 9.92 38.91
C ASN A 61 -13.76 10.03 39.54
N ASP A 62 -13.77 10.31 40.83
CA ASP A 62 -14.86 10.14 41.80
C ASP A 62 -16.16 11.00 41.63
N GLU A 63 -17.26 10.38 42.08
CA GLU A 63 -18.57 10.89 42.62
C GLU A 63 -19.64 11.57 41.72
N PRO A 64 -20.95 11.49 42.09
CA PRO A 64 -21.75 10.31 42.42
C PRO A 64 -23.02 10.16 41.54
N VAL A 65 -23.62 8.97 41.60
CA VAL A 65 -24.77 8.46 40.85
C VAL A 65 -26.06 9.23 41.13
N GLU A 66 -26.77 9.64 40.07
CA GLU A 66 -28.20 9.95 40.13
C GLU A 66 -28.97 8.81 39.41
N VAL A 67 -29.75 8.07 40.19
CA VAL A 67 -30.60 6.97 39.73
C VAL A 67 -31.89 7.54 39.16
N LEU A 68 -32.18 7.27 37.89
CA LEU A 68 -33.52 7.38 37.32
C LEU A 68 -33.88 6.07 36.65
N GLU A 69 -34.63 5.24 37.38
CA GLU A 69 -35.43 4.14 36.84
C GLU A 69 -36.63 4.71 36.08
N TYR A 70 -36.91 4.24 34.86
CA TYR A 70 -38.27 4.21 34.30
C TYR A 70 -38.42 3.07 33.29
N GLU A 71 -39.68 2.66 33.15
CA GLU A 71 -40.16 1.31 32.89
C GLU A 71 -40.18 0.91 31.41
N VAL A 72 -40.14 -0.40 31.20
CA VAL A 72 -40.38 -1.08 29.92
C VAL A 72 -41.89 -1.02 29.61
N HIS A 73 -42.24 -0.52 28.43
CA HIS A 73 -43.53 -0.80 27.79
C HIS A 73 -43.30 -1.53 26.46
N GLU A 74 -43.62 -2.82 26.47
CA GLU A 74 -44.01 -3.56 25.27
C GLU A 74 -45.41 -3.10 24.83
N HIS A 75 -45.60 -2.92 23.52
CA HIS A 75 -46.83 -2.97 22.70
C HIS A 75 -46.41 -2.37 21.33
N GLU A 76 -46.79 -2.81 20.14
CA GLU A 76 -47.76 -3.80 19.68
C GLU A 76 -47.47 -4.07 18.19
N GLU A 77 -47.81 -5.27 17.72
CA GLU A 77 -47.82 -5.63 16.30
C GLU A 77 -48.67 -4.67 15.47
N THR A 78 -48.18 -4.25 14.30
CA THR A 78 -49.04 -3.69 13.24
C THR A 78 -48.79 -4.43 11.93
N THR A 79 -49.90 -4.98 11.42
CA THR A 79 -50.07 -5.68 10.14
C THR A 79 -49.84 -4.78 8.92
N PRO A 80 -49.52 -5.35 7.74
CA PRO A 80 -49.11 -4.61 6.55
C PRO A 80 -50.28 -3.96 5.81
N VAL A 81 -50.04 -2.77 5.26
CA VAL A 81 -50.95 -2.05 4.35
C VAL A 81 -50.66 -2.48 2.91
N GLU A 82 -51.66 -3.05 2.25
CA GLU A 82 -51.72 -3.23 0.79
C GLU A 82 -51.83 -1.87 0.09
N CYS A 83 -51.09 -1.69 -1.01
CA CYS A 83 -51.39 -0.66 -2.01
C CYS A 83 -51.24 -1.22 -3.42
N ASP A 84 -52.20 -0.83 -4.25
CA ASP A 84 -52.65 -1.45 -5.48
C ASP A 84 -51.71 -1.37 -6.69
N VAL A 85 -51.94 -2.32 -7.58
CA VAL A 85 -51.35 -2.50 -8.90
C VAL A 85 -51.95 -1.53 -9.92
N GLU A 86 -51.12 -0.79 -10.66
CA GLU A 86 -51.49 -0.26 -11.98
C GLU A 86 -50.40 -0.55 -13.04
N LYS A 87 -50.87 -1.14 -14.15
CA LYS A 87 -50.29 -1.21 -15.51
C LYS A 87 -51.33 -0.55 -16.45
N PRO A 88 -51.12 -0.37 -17.77
CA PRO A 88 -49.93 -0.18 -18.63
C PRO A 88 -50.13 0.95 -19.70
N VAL A 89 -49.13 1.33 -20.50
CA VAL A 89 -49.37 1.75 -21.92
C VAL A 89 -48.16 1.45 -22.84
N GLU A 90 -48.39 0.65 -23.88
CA GLU A 90 -47.53 0.48 -25.07
C GLU A 90 -47.95 1.46 -26.21
N LYS A 91 -46.98 1.87 -27.05
CA LYS A 91 -47.00 1.98 -28.54
C LYS A 91 -45.96 3.02 -29.05
N PRO A 92 -45.58 3.04 -30.34
CA PRO A 92 -45.15 1.95 -31.22
C PRO A 92 -43.83 2.27 -31.98
N ILE A 93 -43.22 1.24 -32.56
CA ILE A 93 -42.01 1.27 -33.40
C ILE A 93 -42.30 1.87 -34.79
N ALA A 94 -41.46 2.79 -35.26
CA ALA A 94 -41.39 3.21 -36.66
C ALA A 94 -40.03 2.82 -37.29
N LYS A 95 -40.12 2.08 -38.40
CA LYS A 95 -39.02 1.63 -39.28
C LYS A 95 -38.37 2.82 -40.00
N LEU A 96 -37.05 2.78 -40.20
CA LEU A 96 -36.42 3.45 -41.34
C LEU A 96 -35.52 2.50 -42.12
N MET A 97 -35.67 2.56 -43.44
CA MET A 97 -35.09 1.67 -44.44
C MET A 97 -33.65 2.04 -44.84
N THR A 98 -32.95 1.00 -45.28
CA THR A 98 -31.63 0.96 -45.95
C THR A 98 -31.55 1.78 -47.24
N LYS A 99 -30.39 2.38 -47.57
CA LYS A 99 -29.55 2.13 -48.79
C LYS A 99 -28.31 3.08 -48.91
N PRO A 100 -27.32 2.81 -49.80
CA PRO A 100 -25.90 2.75 -49.45
C PRO A 100 -25.05 3.95 -49.92
N VAL A 101 -23.83 4.08 -49.37
CA VAL A 101 -22.84 5.09 -49.82
C VAL A 101 -21.77 4.42 -50.70
N GLU A 102 -21.68 4.91 -51.93
CA GLU A 102 -20.64 4.62 -52.92
C GLU A 102 -19.26 5.18 -52.52
N LYS A 103 -18.21 4.46 -52.91
CA LYS A 103 -16.82 4.94 -52.91
C LYS A 103 -16.60 5.95 -54.03
N LEU A 104 -15.89 7.04 -53.74
CA LEU A 104 -15.01 7.68 -54.73
C LEU A 104 -13.82 8.40 -54.08
N ALA A 105 -12.66 8.19 -54.70
CA ALA A 105 -11.35 8.68 -54.31
C ALA A 105 -10.98 9.97 -55.07
N LYS A 106 -10.21 10.88 -54.43
CA LYS A 106 -8.85 11.33 -54.85
C LYS A 106 -8.42 12.64 -54.15
N LYS A 107 -7.09 12.72 -53.99
CA LYS A 107 -6.20 13.76 -53.41
C LYS A 107 -6.25 15.11 -54.20
N PRO A 108 -5.28 16.04 -53.98
CA PRO A 108 -5.10 17.00 -52.89
C PRO A 108 -5.12 18.45 -53.45
N ASN A 109 -5.22 19.51 -52.62
CA ASN A 109 -4.70 20.82 -53.07
C ASN A 109 -4.33 21.79 -51.94
N LYS A 110 -3.20 22.44 -52.18
CA LYS A 110 -2.60 23.59 -51.48
C LYS A 110 -3.30 24.88 -51.90
N LYS A 111 -3.54 25.79 -50.95
CA LYS A 111 -3.37 27.28 -50.99
C LYS A 111 -4.16 27.90 -49.82
N THR A 112 -3.45 28.39 -48.80
CA THR A 112 -3.26 29.84 -48.49
C THR A 112 -4.56 30.57 -48.19
N GLU A 113 -4.82 30.80 -46.91
CA GLU A 113 -5.66 31.91 -46.43
C GLU A 113 -4.93 32.63 -45.29
N GLU A 114 -5.23 33.92 -45.22
CA GLU A 114 -4.56 35.01 -44.52
C GLU A 114 -4.70 34.92 -42.98
N ARG A 115 -3.70 35.45 -42.27
CA ARG A 115 -3.74 35.61 -40.80
C ARG A 115 -4.58 36.82 -40.42
N ASP A 116 -5.44 36.61 -39.43
CA ASP A 116 -6.15 37.65 -38.68
C ASP A 116 -5.14 38.43 -37.80
N PRO A 117 -5.22 39.78 -37.66
CA PRO A 117 -4.19 40.57 -36.96
C PRO A 117 -4.18 40.50 -35.42
N ASP A 118 -5.03 39.70 -34.78
CA ASP A 118 -5.21 39.72 -33.31
C ASP A 118 -4.92 38.39 -32.58
N GLU A 119 -4.06 37.52 -33.14
CA GLU A 119 -3.52 36.36 -32.39
C GLU A 119 -2.22 36.72 -31.64
N PRO A 120 -2.13 36.54 -30.31
CA PRO A 120 -0.87 36.68 -29.59
C PRO A 120 0.09 35.54 -29.97
N GLU A 121 1.33 35.90 -30.33
CA GLU A 121 2.42 34.98 -30.61
C GLU A 121 2.68 34.05 -29.40
N MET A 122 2.45 32.74 -29.56
CA MET A 122 3.00 31.75 -28.62
C MET A 122 4.52 31.67 -28.83
N GLY A 123 5.25 32.41 -28.01
CA GLY A 123 6.67 32.23 -27.82
C GLY A 123 6.98 30.81 -27.35
N HIS A 124 7.95 30.18 -28.00
CA HIS A 124 8.63 29.00 -27.47
C HIS A 124 9.39 29.40 -26.20
N GLU A 125 8.71 29.36 -25.05
CA GLU A 125 9.39 29.41 -23.77
C GLU A 125 9.82 27.99 -23.37
N SER A 126 11.12 27.82 -23.23
CA SER A 126 11.75 26.72 -22.53
C SER A 126 11.12 26.60 -21.14
N ILE A 127 10.38 25.52 -20.89
CA ILE A 127 9.85 25.19 -19.57
C ILE A 127 11.04 24.78 -18.71
N VAL A 128 11.66 25.75 -18.04
CA VAL A 128 12.38 25.55 -16.78
C VAL A 128 11.41 25.98 -15.69
N GLY A 129 10.45 25.10 -15.39
CA GLY A 129 9.41 25.32 -14.40
C GLY A 129 9.73 24.54 -13.14
N TYR A 130 10.13 25.27 -12.11
CA TYR A 130 10.16 24.84 -10.71
C TYR A 130 8.91 23.99 -10.37
N GLN A 131 9.08 22.75 -9.89
CA GLN A 131 7.97 21.91 -9.43
C GLN A 131 7.34 22.52 -8.17
N GLY A 132 6.31 23.35 -8.37
CA GLY A 132 5.40 23.76 -7.29
C GLY A 132 4.71 22.53 -6.70
N GLU A 133 4.24 22.66 -5.46
CA GLU A 133 3.56 21.60 -4.70
C GLU A 133 2.31 21.09 -5.44
N ARG A 134 2.46 20.08 -6.29
CA ARG A 134 1.31 19.32 -6.80
C ARG A 134 0.86 18.36 -5.71
N SER A 135 -0.41 18.45 -5.30
CA SER A 135 -1.07 17.41 -4.51
C SER A 135 -1.27 16.17 -5.39
N ASP A 136 -1.12 14.97 -4.81
CA ASP A 136 -1.34 13.72 -5.54
C ASP A 136 -2.79 13.72 -6.08
N PRO A 137 -3.03 13.47 -7.38
CA PRO A 137 -4.37 13.53 -7.95
C PRO A 137 -5.37 12.60 -7.25
N ALA A 138 -4.94 11.45 -6.72
CA ALA A 138 -5.81 10.59 -5.92
C ALA A 138 -6.01 11.10 -4.49
N SER A 139 -5.04 11.79 -3.89
CA SER A 139 -5.16 12.38 -2.54
C SER A 139 -6.24 13.45 -2.40
N ARG A 140 -6.62 14.12 -3.50
CA ARG A 140 -7.75 15.09 -3.52
C ARG A 140 -9.12 14.42 -3.67
N CYS A 141 -9.15 13.12 -3.96
CA CYS A 141 -10.37 12.38 -4.26
C CYS A 141 -11.00 11.77 -3.01
N CYS A 142 -12.33 11.80 -2.98
CA CYS A 142 -13.14 11.05 -2.03
C CYS A 142 -13.91 9.95 -2.78
N PRO A 143 -14.10 8.75 -2.19
CA PRO A 143 -15.02 7.75 -2.73
C PRO A 143 -16.45 8.30 -2.80
N ILE A 144 -17.19 7.92 -3.84
CA ILE A 144 -18.62 8.25 -3.96
C ILE A 144 -19.44 7.31 -3.07
N VAL A 145 -20.23 7.89 -2.16
CA VAL A 145 -21.21 7.18 -1.31
C VAL A 145 -22.60 7.74 -1.61
N VAL A 146 -23.58 6.85 -1.82
CA VAL A 146 -24.95 7.20 -2.24
C VAL A 146 -25.94 7.15 -1.09
N ALA A 147 -25.59 6.53 0.04
CA ALA A 147 -26.45 6.43 1.21
C ALA A 147 -25.97 7.39 2.31
N ASP A 148 -26.86 8.29 2.74
CA ASP A 148 -26.62 9.22 3.84
C ASP A 148 -26.42 8.51 5.20
N GLU A 149 -26.89 7.26 5.31
CA GLU A 149 -26.85 6.45 6.54
C GLU A 149 -25.52 5.73 6.79
N PHE A 150 -24.56 5.78 5.84
CA PHE A 150 -23.23 5.19 6.00
C PHE A 150 -22.19 6.26 6.29
N GLU A 151 -22.08 6.65 7.57
CA GLU A 151 -21.07 7.62 8.02
C GLU A 151 -19.62 7.11 7.93
N LYS A 152 -19.41 5.80 7.71
CA LYS A 152 -18.07 5.17 7.65
C LYS A 152 -17.90 4.31 6.41
N HIS A 153 -16.81 4.57 5.67
CA HIS A 153 -16.34 3.74 4.57
C HIS A 153 -16.04 2.30 5.01
N LEU A 154 -16.21 1.34 4.11
CA LEU A 154 -15.89 -0.06 4.37
C LEU A 154 -14.39 -0.22 4.67
N ASP A 155 -14.09 -0.70 5.87
CA ASP A 155 -12.75 -1.12 6.28
C ASP A 155 -12.73 -2.64 6.48
N LEU A 156 -11.86 -3.31 5.73
CA LEU A 156 -11.69 -4.77 5.76
C LEU A 156 -10.42 -5.20 6.51
N THR A 157 -9.66 -4.28 7.10
CA THR A 157 -8.33 -4.54 7.67
C THR A 157 -8.33 -5.67 8.70
N ASP A 158 -9.34 -5.69 9.57
CA ASP A 158 -9.46 -6.69 10.66
C ASP A 158 -10.54 -7.76 10.37
N HIS A 159 -11.05 -7.84 9.14
CA HIS A 159 -12.13 -8.76 8.81
C HIS A 159 -11.62 -10.17 8.51
N ASP A 160 -12.05 -11.16 9.30
CA ASP A 160 -11.64 -12.55 9.12
C ASP A 160 -12.50 -13.28 8.07
N PHE A 161 -11.94 -13.43 6.86
CA PHE A 161 -12.55 -14.21 5.78
C PHE A 161 -12.18 -15.70 5.78
N SER A 162 -11.43 -16.21 6.77
CA SER A 162 -10.87 -17.56 6.74
C SER A 162 -11.92 -18.66 6.53
N LYS A 163 -13.08 -18.54 7.19
CA LYS A 163 -14.21 -19.48 7.04
C LYS A 163 -14.81 -19.45 5.65
N VAL A 164 -15.05 -18.23 5.13
CA VAL A 164 -15.62 -18.01 3.80
C VAL A 164 -14.68 -18.53 2.72
N ASP A 165 -13.40 -18.20 2.83
CA ASP A 165 -12.37 -18.61 1.89
C ASP A 165 -12.16 -20.12 1.90
N LYS A 166 -12.20 -20.75 3.09
CA LYS A 166 -12.13 -22.21 3.20
C LYS A 166 -13.32 -22.88 2.50
N TYR A 167 -14.54 -22.42 2.75
CA TYR A 167 -15.73 -22.97 2.11
C TYR A 167 -15.67 -22.84 0.58
N ALA A 168 -15.24 -21.69 0.07
CA ALA A 168 -15.02 -21.48 -1.36
C ALA A 168 -14.02 -22.51 -1.92
N ARG A 169 -12.86 -22.69 -1.27
CA ARG A 169 -11.83 -23.65 -1.72
C ARG A 169 -12.29 -25.11 -1.66
N GLU A 170 -13.20 -25.44 -0.75
CA GLU A 170 -13.74 -26.80 -0.55
C GLU A 170 -14.95 -27.11 -1.46
N THR A 171 -15.29 -26.22 -2.39
CA THR A 171 -16.45 -26.38 -3.27
C THR A 171 -16.38 -27.69 -4.09
N PRO A 172 -17.37 -28.60 -3.95
CA PRO A 172 -17.39 -29.83 -4.73
C PRO A 172 -17.53 -29.57 -6.23
N ALA A 173 -16.79 -30.33 -7.05
CA ALA A 173 -16.80 -30.17 -8.51
C ALA A 173 -18.21 -30.22 -9.14
N LYS A 174 -19.11 -31.05 -8.58
CA LYS A 174 -20.51 -31.17 -9.02
C LYS A 174 -21.32 -29.87 -8.90
N GLU A 175 -20.96 -29.00 -7.96
CA GLU A 175 -21.64 -27.71 -7.79
C GLU A 175 -21.13 -26.67 -8.78
N ALA A 176 -19.95 -26.93 -9.37
CA ALA A 176 -19.33 -26.09 -10.39
C ALA A 176 -19.60 -26.58 -11.83
N GLU A 177 -20.70 -27.30 -12.05
CA GLU A 177 -21.12 -27.81 -13.38
C GLU A 177 -21.74 -26.74 -14.27
N ASN A 178 -22.44 -25.77 -13.68
CA ASN A 178 -23.03 -24.61 -14.34
C ASN A 178 -23.09 -23.42 -13.38
N THR A 179 -23.28 -22.20 -13.91
CA THR A 179 -23.18 -20.99 -13.08
C THR A 179 -24.28 -20.88 -12.02
N ASP A 180 -25.50 -21.34 -12.32
CA ASP A 180 -26.63 -21.27 -11.39
C ASP A 180 -26.40 -22.12 -10.13
N ARG A 181 -25.95 -23.38 -10.31
CA ARG A 181 -25.62 -24.27 -9.19
C ARG A 181 -24.48 -23.70 -8.36
N LEU A 182 -23.46 -23.19 -9.03
CA LEU A 182 -22.28 -22.66 -8.36
C LEU A 182 -22.62 -21.42 -7.53
N SER A 183 -23.35 -20.47 -8.11
CA SER A 183 -23.77 -19.26 -7.41
C SER A 183 -24.59 -19.62 -6.17
N LYS A 184 -25.59 -20.51 -6.30
CA LYS A 184 -26.39 -20.98 -5.17
C LYS A 184 -25.55 -21.65 -4.09
N TYR A 185 -24.62 -22.53 -4.48
CA TYR A 185 -23.78 -23.23 -3.51
C TYR A 185 -22.85 -22.28 -2.73
N LEU A 186 -22.22 -21.33 -3.43
CA LEU A 186 -21.28 -20.38 -2.84
C LEU A 186 -21.97 -19.37 -1.93
N THR A 187 -23.26 -19.07 -2.16
CA THR A 187 -23.96 -18.00 -1.44
C THR A 187 -24.96 -18.47 -0.38
N LYS A 188 -25.51 -19.67 -0.51
CA LYS A 188 -26.54 -20.22 0.40
C LYS A 188 -26.15 -20.23 1.90
N PRO A 189 -24.91 -20.51 2.31
CA PRO A 189 -24.57 -20.55 3.74
C PRO A 189 -24.51 -19.18 4.42
N TRP A 190 -24.45 -18.09 3.62
CA TRP A 190 -24.13 -16.76 4.11
C TRP A 190 -25.36 -15.87 4.11
N ASN A 191 -25.56 -15.11 5.19
CA ASN A 191 -26.62 -14.12 5.26
C ASN A 191 -26.14 -12.78 4.69
N GLU A 192 -24.96 -12.33 5.10
CA GLU A 192 -24.37 -11.06 4.68
C GLU A 192 -23.95 -11.09 3.19
N GLU A 193 -24.22 -9.99 2.48
CA GLU A 193 -23.78 -9.80 1.10
C GLU A 193 -22.25 -9.82 0.96
N LEU A 194 -21.53 -9.32 1.97
CA LEU A 194 -20.08 -9.29 2.03
C LEU A 194 -19.46 -10.70 1.90
N ASP A 195 -19.99 -11.64 2.68
CA ASP A 195 -19.52 -13.04 2.67
C ASP A 195 -19.85 -13.72 1.34
N LYS A 196 -21.03 -13.45 0.76
CA LYS A 196 -21.41 -13.96 -0.56
C LYS A 196 -20.45 -13.47 -1.64
N LEU A 197 -20.16 -12.16 -1.66
CA LEU A 197 -19.19 -11.55 -2.57
C LEU A 197 -17.82 -12.17 -2.41
N ARG A 198 -17.35 -12.33 -1.16
CA ARG A 198 -16.05 -12.93 -0.86
C ARG A 198 -15.97 -14.37 -1.32
N CYS A 199 -16.99 -15.17 -1.03
CA CYS A 199 -17.01 -16.58 -1.40
C CYS A 199 -16.92 -16.77 -2.92
N ILE A 200 -17.62 -15.95 -3.69
CA ILE A 200 -17.55 -15.94 -5.16
C ILE A 200 -16.16 -15.51 -5.64
N PHE A 201 -15.63 -14.41 -5.10
CA PHE A 201 -14.28 -13.92 -5.46
C PHE A 201 -13.21 -14.97 -5.20
N THR A 202 -13.18 -15.55 -4.00
CA THR A 202 -12.20 -16.57 -3.61
C THR A 202 -12.31 -17.81 -4.48
N TRP A 203 -13.54 -18.25 -4.80
CA TRP A 203 -13.70 -19.39 -5.66
C TRP A 203 -13.16 -19.13 -7.08
N ILE A 204 -13.46 -17.98 -7.69
CA ILE A 204 -13.00 -17.64 -9.05
C ILE A 204 -11.48 -17.56 -9.10
N THR A 205 -10.87 -16.84 -8.16
CA THR A 205 -9.43 -16.59 -8.11
C THR A 205 -8.61 -17.87 -7.94
N GLU A 206 -9.15 -18.86 -7.23
CA GLU A 206 -8.48 -20.15 -7.02
C GLU A 206 -8.70 -21.12 -8.20
N ASN A 207 -9.84 -21.03 -8.89
CA ASN A 207 -10.26 -22.05 -9.85
C ASN A 207 -10.12 -21.66 -11.33
N ILE A 208 -9.94 -20.38 -11.66
CA ILE A 208 -9.76 -19.93 -13.04
C ILE A 208 -8.29 -19.55 -13.28
N ARG A 209 -7.72 -20.01 -14.39
CA ARG A 209 -6.36 -19.66 -14.85
C ARG A 209 -6.40 -18.61 -15.95
N TYR A 210 -5.41 -17.73 -15.96
CA TYR A 210 -5.29 -16.75 -17.03
C TYR A 210 -4.90 -17.42 -18.36
N ASP A 211 -5.58 -17.05 -19.45
CA ASP A 211 -5.31 -17.55 -20.79
C ASP A 211 -4.18 -16.77 -21.47
N THR A 212 -2.95 -17.08 -21.06
CA THR A 212 -1.73 -16.45 -21.60
C THR A 212 -1.57 -16.70 -23.09
N ASP A 213 -1.88 -17.92 -23.57
CA ASP A 213 -1.80 -18.27 -25.00
C ASP A 213 -2.73 -17.38 -25.85
N ALA A 214 -3.97 -17.20 -25.40
CA ALA A 214 -4.93 -16.34 -26.10
C ALA A 214 -4.52 -14.87 -26.04
N PHE A 215 -4.02 -14.41 -24.88
CA PHE A 215 -3.59 -13.04 -24.67
C PHE A 215 -2.37 -12.68 -25.53
N PHE A 216 -1.24 -13.39 -25.37
CA PHE A 216 -0.01 -13.13 -26.10
C PHE A 216 -0.10 -13.51 -27.59
N GLY A 217 -0.92 -14.52 -27.93
CA GLY A 217 -1.18 -14.90 -29.31
C GLY A 217 -2.13 -13.96 -30.04
N GLY A 218 -2.73 -12.96 -29.38
CA GLY A 218 -3.71 -12.04 -29.97
C GLY A 218 -5.03 -12.71 -30.39
N ASN A 219 -5.28 -13.94 -29.94
CA ASN A 219 -6.41 -14.79 -30.32
C ASN A 219 -7.47 -14.85 -29.20
N ILE A 220 -7.68 -13.71 -28.52
CA ILE A 220 -8.68 -13.58 -27.46
C ILE A 220 -10.06 -13.79 -28.07
N LYS A 221 -10.70 -14.90 -27.69
CA LYS A 221 -12.10 -15.19 -28.03
C LYS A 221 -12.97 -14.78 -26.86
N HIS A 222 -14.11 -14.15 -27.17
CA HIS A 222 -15.14 -13.93 -26.16
C HIS A 222 -15.64 -15.29 -25.67
N CYS A 223 -15.53 -15.53 -24.36
CA CYS A 223 -16.00 -16.74 -23.70
C CYS A 223 -17.11 -16.36 -22.73
N GLY A 224 -18.27 -17.00 -22.84
CA GLY A 224 -19.36 -16.76 -21.90
C GLY A 224 -19.01 -17.30 -20.50
N PRO A 225 -19.71 -16.89 -19.44
CA PRO A 225 -19.50 -17.39 -18.07
C PRO A 225 -19.51 -18.92 -17.97
N GLU A 226 -20.42 -19.59 -18.69
CA GLU A 226 -20.48 -21.06 -18.74
C GLU A 226 -19.26 -21.70 -19.41
N ASP A 227 -18.73 -21.05 -20.46
CA ASP A 227 -17.51 -21.53 -21.12
C ASP A 227 -16.30 -21.38 -20.19
N VAL A 228 -16.17 -20.23 -19.51
CA VAL A 228 -15.10 -19.99 -18.52
C VAL A 228 -15.17 -20.99 -17.38
N LEU A 229 -16.38 -21.24 -16.86
CA LEU A 229 -16.61 -22.23 -15.82
C LEU A 229 -16.20 -23.64 -16.27
N LYS A 230 -16.52 -24.00 -17.52
CA LYS A 230 -16.19 -25.31 -18.08
C LYS A 230 -14.70 -25.47 -18.37
N THR A 231 -14.05 -24.46 -18.95
CA THR A 231 -12.64 -24.54 -19.38
C THR A 231 -11.67 -24.23 -18.24
N ARG A 232 -12.12 -23.55 -17.19
CA ARG A 232 -11.27 -23.03 -16.09
C ARG A 232 -10.18 -22.07 -16.59
N LYS A 233 -10.40 -21.43 -17.74
CA LYS A 233 -9.41 -20.57 -18.41
C LYS A 233 -10.11 -19.34 -19.01
N ALA A 234 -9.56 -18.15 -18.77
CA ALA A 234 -10.07 -16.90 -19.33
C ALA A 234 -9.02 -15.79 -19.37
N VAL A 235 -9.29 -14.73 -20.13
CA VAL A 235 -8.65 -13.42 -19.93
C VAL A 235 -9.54 -12.54 -19.04
N CYS A 236 -9.11 -11.31 -18.73
CA CYS A 236 -9.79 -10.39 -17.80
C CYS A 236 -11.30 -10.25 -18.04
N ASP A 237 -11.71 -10.12 -19.30
CA ASP A 237 -13.11 -10.10 -19.75
C ASP A 237 -13.95 -11.26 -19.20
N GLY A 238 -13.41 -12.49 -19.29
CA GLY A 238 -14.10 -13.70 -18.84
C GLY A 238 -14.11 -13.86 -17.32
N TYR A 239 -13.06 -13.40 -16.62
CA TYR A 239 -13.08 -13.32 -15.15
C TYR A 239 -14.18 -12.37 -14.67
N ALA A 240 -14.22 -11.15 -15.22
CA ALA A 240 -15.19 -10.13 -14.84
C ALA A 240 -16.62 -10.55 -15.19
N GLY A 241 -16.82 -11.21 -16.34
CA GLY A 241 -18.11 -11.75 -16.76
C GLY A 241 -18.59 -12.92 -15.90
N LEU A 242 -17.70 -13.81 -15.46
CA LEU A 242 -18.07 -14.90 -14.55
C LEU A 242 -18.44 -14.36 -13.17
N PHE A 243 -17.68 -13.39 -12.63
CA PHE A 243 -18.00 -12.75 -11.36
C PHE A 243 -19.38 -12.09 -11.43
N ASP A 244 -19.61 -11.25 -12.45
CA ASP A 244 -20.90 -10.58 -12.70
C ASP A 244 -22.07 -11.57 -12.75
N LYS A 245 -21.93 -12.68 -13.49
CA LYS A 245 -22.97 -13.71 -13.60
C LYS A 245 -23.29 -14.37 -12.25
N LEU A 246 -22.27 -14.80 -11.51
CA LEU A 246 -22.46 -15.48 -10.23
C LEU A 246 -23.07 -14.55 -9.19
N THR A 247 -22.66 -13.28 -9.17
CA THR A 247 -23.21 -12.28 -8.26
C THR A 247 -24.63 -11.87 -8.63
N SER A 248 -24.95 -11.77 -9.93
CA SER A 248 -26.29 -11.47 -10.42
C SER A 248 -27.28 -12.59 -10.05
N ASP A 249 -26.87 -13.86 -10.19
CA ASP A 249 -27.68 -15.00 -9.77
C ASP A 249 -27.95 -15.03 -8.26
N ALA A 250 -27.09 -14.38 -7.47
CA ALA A 250 -27.25 -14.22 -6.03
C ALA A 250 -28.00 -12.93 -5.61
N GLY A 251 -28.48 -12.14 -6.58
CA GLY A 251 -29.20 -10.88 -6.32
C GLY A 251 -28.32 -9.72 -5.84
N LEU A 252 -27.00 -9.81 -6.03
CA LEU A 252 -26.04 -8.79 -5.59
C LEU A 252 -25.90 -7.68 -6.64
N LYS A 253 -25.64 -6.44 -6.18
CA LYS A 253 -25.49 -5.26 -7.04
C LYS A 253 -24.07 -5.15 -7.57
N VAL A 254 -23.80 -5.87 -8.66
CA VAL A 254 -22.51 -5.91 -9.34
C VAL A 254 -22.72 -5.65 -10.82
N TRP A 255 -21.75 -5.02 -11.46
CA TRP A 255 -21.73 -4.86 -12.91
C TRP A 255 -20.31 -4.89 -13.42
N ARG A 256 -20.17 -5.20 -14.70
CA ARG A 256 -18.90 -5.24 -15.39
C ARG A 256 -18.44 -3.84 -15.84
N ILE A 257 -17.14 -3.59 -15.73
CA ILE A 257 -16.47 -2.36 -16.15
C ILE A 257 -15.34 -2.74 -17.12
N SER A 258 -15.24 -1.98 -18.21
CA SER A 258 -14.14 -2.06 -19.18
C SER A 258 -13.32 -0.76 -19.11
N GLY A 259 -12.02 -0.89 -19.38
CA GLY A 259 -11.14 0.27 -19.42
C GLY A 259 -9.70 -0.13 -19.70
N LYS A 260 -8.79 0.64 -19.11
CA LYS A 260 -7.35 0.53 -19.28
C LYS A 260 -6.68 0.27 -17.95
N SER A 261 -5.52 -0.39 -17.96
CA SER A 261 -4.75 -0.63 -16.74
C SER A 261 -3.24 -0.39 -16.90
N LYS A 262 -2.59 0.02 -15.82
CA LYS A 262 -1.12 0.00 -15.67
C LYS A 262 -0.65 -1.42 -15.32
N GLY A 263 -1.04 -2.38 -16.15
CA GLY A 263 -0.77 -3.80 -15.92
C GLY A 263 0.61 -4.26 -16.41
N ALA A 264 0.71 -5.54 -16.74
CA ALA A 264 1.94 -6.15 -17.26
C ALA A 264 2.49 -5.37 -18.46
N GLY A 265 3.78 -5.01 -18.39
CA GLY A 265 4.47 -4.27 -19.44
C GLY A 265 4.25 -2.76 -19.45
N PHE A 266 3.48 -2.19 -18.50
CA PHE A 266 3.38 -0.75 -18.35
C PHE A 266 4.71 -0.15 -17.90
N LYS A 267 5.10 0.94 -18.55
CA LYS A 267 6.20 1.82 -18.12
C LYS A 267 5.74 3.27 -18.24
N PRO A 268 6.24 4.18 -17.38
CA PRO A 268 6.07 5.62 -17.58
C PRO A 268 6.37 6.05 -19.03
N GLY A 269 5.41 6.76 -19.64
CA GLY A 269 5.45 7.19 -21.04
C GLY A 269 4.82 6.21 -22.04
N CYS A 270 4.36 5.03 -21.62
CA CYS A 270 3.61 4.13 -22.48
C CYS A 270 2.27 4.76 -22.92
N ASN A 271 1.90 4.54 -24.19
CA ASN A 271 0.55 4.85 -24.66
C ASN A 271 -0.43 3.76 -24.21
N ILE A 272 -1.23 4.08 -23.19
CA ILE A 272 -2.21 3.17 -22.61
C ILE A 272 -3.40 2.84 -23.54
N ASP A 273 -3.58 3.58 -24.64
CA ASP A 273 -4.66 3.30 -25.60
C ASP A 273 -4.44 2.03 -26.41
N SER A 274 -3.23 1.49 -26.40
CA SER A 274 -2.95 0.21 -27.05
C SER A 274 -3.73 -0.94 -26.39
N ARG A 275 -4.09 -1.93 -27.20
CA ARG A 275 -4.91 -3.10 -26.79
C ARG A 275 -4.26 -3.91 -25.66
N GLN A 276 -2.94 -3.89 -25.55
CA GLN A 276 -2.22 -4.64 -24.50
C GLN A 276 -2.56 -4.16 -23.08
N PHE A 277 -3.11 -2.94 -22.94
CA PHE A 277 -3.54 -2.38 -21.66
C PHE A 277 -5.05 -2.45 -21.46
N ASP A 278 -5.80 -3.01 -22.41
CA ASP A 278 -7.22 -3.27 -22.23
C ASP A 278 -7.41 -4.18 -21.02
N HIS A 279 -8.34 -3.79 -20.15
CA HIS A 279 -8.65 -4.55 -18.95
C HIS A 279 -10.13 -4.50 -18.62
N ALA A 280 -10.58 -5.48 -17.85
CA ALA A 280 -11.97 -5.58 -17.41
C ALA A 280 -12.01 -6.06 -15.95
N TRP A 281 -12.91 -5.44 -15.19
CA TRP A 281 -13.11 -5.69 -13.76
C TRP A 281 -14.59 -5.45 -13.42
N ASN A 282 -14.95 -5.43 -12.14
CA ASN A 282 -16.32 -5.24 -11.68
C ASN A 282 -16.45 -4.05 -10.74
N GLY A 283 -17.56 -3.33 -10.84
CA GLY A 283 -18.05 -2.42 -9.81
C GLY A 283 -19.07 -3.11 -8.93
N VAL A 284 -19.07 -2.77 -7.64
CA VAL A 284 -19.99 -3.30 -6.64
C VAL A 284 -20.60 -2.13 -5.89
N LEU A 285 -21.92 -2.14 -5.70
CA LEU A 285 -22.58 -1.24 -4.76
C LEU A 285 -22.91 -2.02 -3.49
N TYR A 286 -22.12 -1.81 -2.43
CA TYR A 286 -22.29 -2.48 -1.15
C TYR A 286 -22.69 -1.46 -0.08
N LYS A 287 -23.87 -1.65 0.52
CA LYS A 287 -24.42 -0.77 1.57
C LYS A 287 -24.33 0.74 1.26
N GLY A 288 -24.48 1.11 -0.02
CA GLY A 288 -24.45 2.51 -0.47
C GLY A 288 -23.08 3.02 -0.92
N GLU A 289 -22.01 2.25 -0.75
CA GLU A 289 -20.67 2.60 -1.20
C GLU A 289 -20.31 1.89 -2.52
N PHE A 290 -19.73 2.63 -3.46
CA PHE A 290 -19.17 2.06 -4.69
C PHE A 290 -17.76 1.53 -4.44
N LEU A 291 -17.56 0.24 -4.69
CA LEU A 291 -16.30 -0.48 -4.49
C LEU A 291 -15.94 -1.25 -5.77
N LEU A 292 -14.68 -1.67 -5.89
CA LEU A 292 -14.18 -2.33 -7.09
C LEU A 292 -13.64 -3.73 -6.80
N VAL A 293 -13.87 -4.65 -7.73
CA VAL A 293 -13.37 -6.03 -7.66
C VAL A 293 -12.62 -6.38 -8.94
N ASP A 294 -11.39 -6.90 -8.81
CA ASP A 294 -10.63 -7.47 -9.92
C ASP A 294 -10.27 -8.93 -9.61
N SER A 295 -11.14 -9.84 -10.04
CA SER A 295 -10.90 -11.28 -9.89
C SER A 295 -9.74 -11.80 -10.76
N THR A 296 -9.29 -11.03 -11.75
CA THR A 296 -8.17 -11.43 -12.62
C THR A 296 -6.85 -11.26 -11.87
N TRP A 297 -6.61 -10.05 -11.34
CA TRP A 297 -5.41 -9.74 -10.57
C TRP A 297 -5.49 -10.30 -9.15
N GLY A 298 -6.69 -10.53 -8.63
CA GLY A 298 -6.93 -11.31 -7.42
C GLY A 298 -6.50 -12.78 -7.54
N ALA A 299 -6.46 -13.34 -8.76
CA ALA A 299 -6.08 -14.73 -9.01
C ALA A 299 -4.56 -14.93 -9.08
N GLY A 300 -3.80 -13.88 -9.42
CA GLY A 300 -2.37 -13.97 -9.61
C GLY A 300 -1.84 -12.95 -10.60
N TYR A 301 -0.65 -13.24 -11.14
CA TYR A 301 0.08 -12.32 -11.99
C TYR A 301 0.80 -13.04 -13.14
N LEU A 302 1.24 -12.26 -14.12
CA LEU A 302 2.06 -12.76 -15.23
C LEU A 302 3.54 -12.71 -14.84
N ASN A 303 4.22 -13.84 -14.96
CA ASN A 303 5.66 -13.97 -14.82
C ASN A 303 6.25 -14.32 -16.20
N GLY A 304 6.68 -13.28 -16.93
CA GLY A 304 7.01 -13.42 -18.35
C GLY A 304 5.77 -13.75 -19.17
N MET A 305 5.76 -14.93 -19.80
CA MET A 305 4.62 -15.42 -20.60
C MET A 305 3.72 -16.40 -19.82
N ASP A 306 4.10 -16.75 -18.59
CA ASP A 306 3.37 -17.71 -17.76
C ASP A 306 2.48 -17.00 -16.74
N PHE A 307 1.37 -17.66 -16.39
CA PHE A 307 0.50 -17.23 -15.30
C PHE A 307 0.87 -17.96 -14.01
N GLU A 308 1.19 -17.16 -12.99
CA GLU A 308 1.46 -17.65 -11.64
C GLU A 308 0.26 -17.30 -10.73
N ARG A 309 -0.40 -18.34 -10.22
CA ARG A 309 -1.52 -18.16 -9.29
C ARG A 309 -0.99 -17.66 -7.96
N ARG A 310 -1.54 -16.54 -7.50
CA ARG A 310 -1.26 -15.98 -6.19
C ARG A 310 -2.50 -15.21 -5.74
N PHE A 311 -3.19 -15.73 -4.74
CA PHE A 311 -4.37 -15.08 -4.20
C PHE A 311 -4.02 -13.70 -3.63
N GLU A 312 -4.62 -12.65 -4.18
CA GLU A 312 -4.35 -11.25 -3.84
C GLU A 312 -5.64 -10.58 -3.35
N PRO A 313 -5.90 -10.56 -2.03
CA PRO A 313 -7.16 -10.08 -1.47
C PRO A 313 -7.36 -8.57 -1.59
N PHE A 314 -6.31 -7.79 -1.89
CA PHE A 314 -6.41 -6.35 -2.14
C PHE A 314 -7.44 -6.01 -3.24
N TYR A 315 -7.60 -6.89 -4.23
CA TYR A 315 -8.53 -6.70 -5.33
C TYR A 315 -9.98 -7.13 -5.01
N PHE A 316 -10.28 -7.45 -3.76
CA PHE A 316 -11.64 -7.70 -3.28
C PHE A 316 -12.19 -6.46 -2.59
N LEU A 317 -13.25 -5.86 -3.15
CA LEU A 317 -13.91 -4.67 -2.61
C LEU A 317 -12.92 -3.53 -2.30
N CYS A 318 -12.00 -3.30 -3.23
CA CYS A 318 -10.98 -2.27 -3.15
C CYS A 318 -11.62 -0.87 -3.20
N SER A 319 -11.11 0.04 -2.37
CA SER A 319 -11.52 1.45 -2.40
C SER A 319 -11.19 2.08 -3.76
N PRO A 320 -12.12 2.86 -4.36
CA PRO A 320 -11.87 3.57 -5.61
C PRO A 320 -10.60 4.45 -5.58
N THR A 321 -10.29 5.07 -4.44
CA THR A 321 -9.10 5.94 -4.26
C THR A 321 -7.77 5.19 -4.32
N GLN A 322 -7.77 3.89 -4.05
CA GLN A 322 -6.58 3.04 -4.20
C GLN A 322 -6.54 2.38 -5.58
N PHE A 323 -7.70 1.92 -6.07
CA PHE A 323 -7.83 1.20 -7.33
C PHE A 323 -7.51 2.09 -8.56
N ILE A 324 -7.83 3.39 -8.49
CA ILE A 324 -7.58 4.35 -9.58
C ILE A 324 -6.10 4.50 -9.94
N TYR A 325 -5.17 4.11 -9.05
CA TYR A 325 -3.74 4.15 -9.36
C TYR A 325 -3.35 3.23 -10.52
N SER A 326 -4.08 2.12 -10.68
CA SER A 326 -3.79 1.10 -11.70
C SER A 326 -4.89 0.92 -12.74
N HIS A 327 -6.14 1.31 -12.48
CA HIS A 327 -7.27 1.06 -13.38
C HIS A 327 -7.98 2.35 -13.76
N TYR A 328 -8.08 2.61 -15.06
CA TYR A 328 -8.78 3.77 -15.61
C TYR A 328 -9.96 3.32 -16.48
N PRO A 329 -11.21 3.53 -16.03
CA PRO A 329 -12.40 3.07 -16.76
C PRO A 329 -12.61 3.86 -18.05
N GLU A 330 -13.24 3.22 -19.04
CA GLU A 330 -13.63 3.88 -20.29
C GLU A 330 -14.68 4.96 -20.04
N LYS A 331 -15.61 4.72 -19.09
CA LYS A 331 -16.61 5.70 -18.66
C LYS A 331 -16.11 6.43 -17.40
N PRO A 332 -15.98 7.77 -17.41
CA PRO A 332 -15.50 8.52 -16.25
C PRO A 332 -16.30 8.31 -14.96
N ASP A 333 -17.60 8.07 -15.05
CA ASP A 333 -18.46 7.82 -13.87
C ASP A 333 -18.14 6.52 -13.14
N HIS A 334 -17.45 5.58 -13.80
CA HIS A 334 -17.03 4.32 -13.19
C HIS A 334 -15.72 4.45 -12.41
N GLN A 335 -15.14 5.66 -12.29
CA GLN A 335 -13.99 5.89 -11.41
C GLN A 335 -14.41 5.85 -9.94
N TYR A 336 -15.68 6.16 -9.64
CA TYR A 336 -16.24 6.22 -8.29
C TYR A 336 -15.47 7.08 -7.29
N VAL A 337 -14.78 8.10 -7.81
CA VAL A 337 -14.12 9.14 -7.04
C VAL A 337 -14.62 10.51 -7.46
N GLU A 338 -14.66 11.44 -6.52
CA GLU A 338 -14.92 12.86 -6.76
C GLU A 338 -13.84 13.70 -6.08
N PRO A 339 -13.20 14.65 -6.78
CA PRO A 339 -13.27 14.88 -8.21
C PRO A 339 -12.70 13.73 -9.06
N LYS A 340 -13.23 13.55 -10.27
CA LYS A 340 -12.71 12.57 -11.23
C LYS A 340 -11.32 12.97 -11.71
N LEU A 341 -10.49 11.97 -12.00
CA LEU A 341 -9.19 12.16 -12.63
C LEU A 341 -9.35 12.24 -14.14
N THR A 342 -8.57 13.10 -14.78
CA THR A 342 -8.35 13.00 -16.22
C THR A 342 -7.39 11.85 -16.54
N LYS A 343 -7.34 11.46 -17.81
CA LYS A 343 -6.42 10.43 -18.28
C LYS A 343 -4.96 10.86 -18.12
N GLU A 344 -4.67 12.15 -18.30
CA GLU A 344 -3.34 12.73 -18.13
C GLU A 344 -2.90 12.64 -16.67
N GLU A 345 -3.78 12.99 -15.73
CA GLU A 345 -3.51 12.83 -14.29
C GLU A 345 -3.30 11.36 -13.92
N PHE A 346 -4.14 10.46 -14.43
CA PHE A 346 -3.98 9.03 -14.24
C PHE A 346 -2.62 8.54 -14.76
N LEU A 347 -2.23 8.95 -15.97
CA LEU A 347 -0.95 8.58 -16.55
C LEU A 347 0.23 9.20 -15.81
N ASP A 348 0.03 10.33 -15.14
CA ASP A 348 1.04 11.00 -14.31
C ASP A 348 1.14 10.41 -12.89
N MET A 349 0.19 9.59 -12.42
CA MET A 349 0.32 8.95 -11.10
C MET A 349 1.42 7.87 -11.07
N PRO A 350 2.13 7.72 -9.93
CA PRO A 350 3.18 6.71 -9.78
C PRO A 350 2.63 5.30 -9.93
N TYR A 351 3.51 4.37 -10.30
CA TYR A 351 3.18 2.96 -10.31
C TYR A 351 3.27 2.39 -8.89
N VAL A 352 2.16 1.85 -8.41
CA VAL A 352 2.05 1.23 -7.08
C VAL A 352 1.49 -0.17 -7.23
N LYS A 353 2.03 -1.09 -6.43
CA LYS A 353 1.51 -2.45 -6.29
C LYS A 353 0.57 -2.52 -5.07
N PRO A 354 -0.30 -3.54 -4.99
CA PRO A 354 -1.18 -3.78 -3.83
C PRO A 354 -0.47 -3.64 -2.47
N GLN A 355 0.76 -4.16 -2.38
CA GLN A 355 1.58 -4.16 -1.17
C GLN A 355 1.91 -2.76 -0.65
N PHE A 356 1.84 -1.73 -1.50
CA PHE A 356 1.98 -0.34 -1.07
C PHE A 356 0.84 0.01 -0.09
N PHE A 357 -0.40 -0.17 -0.52
CA PHE A 357 -1.58 0.15 0.29
C PHE A 357 -1.78 -0.82 1.46
N THR A 358 -1.60 -2.13 1.25
CA THR A 358 -1.80 -3.12 2.33
C THR A 358 -0.72 -3.03 3.42
N SER A 359 0.42 -2.37 3.14
CA SER A 359 1.42 -2.03 4.16
C SER A 359 1.20 -0.66 4.81
N GLY A 360 0.06 -0.02 4.50
CA GLY A 360 -0.36 1.27 5.03
C GLY A 360 0.31 2.48 4.40
N LEU A 361 1.02 2.32 3.27
CA LEU A 361 1.75 3.41 2.64
C LEU A 361 0.84 4.33 1.84
N ASN A 362 1.18 5.61 1.89
CA ASN A 362 0.52 6.70 1.19
C ASN A 362 1.57 7.72 0.77
N PHE A 363 1.39 8.36 -0.38
CA PHE A 363 2.20 9.51 -0.76
C PHE A 363 1.71 10.76 -0.02
N VAL A 364 2.64 11.55 0.51
CA VAL A 364 2.30 12.83 1.15
C VAL A 364 2.08 13.93 0.10
N LYS A 365 2.80 13.83 -1.02
CA LYS A 365 2.75 14.77 -2.16
C LYS A 365 2.79 14.01 -3.47
N HIS A 366 2.33 14.65 -4.55
CA HIS A 366 2.42 14.06 -5.88
C HIS A 366 3.89 13.93 -6.30
N ILE A 367 4.30 12.70 -6.64
CA ILE A 367 5.64 12.46 -7.18
C ILE A 367 5.61 12.47 -8.71
N GLY A 368 4.46 12.24 -9.33
CA GLY A 368 4.39 11.99 -10.75
C GLY A 368 4.85 10.57 -11.13
N THR A 369 5.03 10.34 -12.43
CA THR A 369 5.65 9.09 -12.93
C THR A 369 7.17 9.07 -12.85
N GLY A 370 7.77 10.21 -12.53
CA GLY A 370 9.19 10.33 -12.32
C GLY A 370 9.59 11.67 -11.72
N ILE A 371 10.80 11.69 -11.17
CA ILE A 371 11.40 12.84 -10.51
C ILE A 371 12.46 13.42 -11.46
N GLU A 372 12.34 14.70 -11.79
CA GLU A 372 13.35 15.43 -12.56
C GLU A 372 14.09 16.41 -11.65
N ILE A 373 15.41 16.28 -11.56
CA ILE A 373 16.27 17.06 -10.69
C ILE A 373 17.50 17.59 -11.43
N SER A 374 18.13 18.60 -10.85
CA SER A 374 19.32 19.26 -11.42
C SER A 374 20.44 19.52 -10.40
N ASP A 375 20.14 19.34 -9.12
CA ASP A 375 21.06 19.51 -7.99
C ASP A 375 21.61 18.17 -7.48
N ASP A 376 21.43 17.09 -8.25
CA ASP A 376 21.80 15.71 -7.95
C ASP A 376 21.08 15.11 -6.72
N LYS A 377 20.07 15.77 -6.13
CA LYS A 377 19.41 15.30 -4.91
C LYS A 377 17.97 14.87 -5.16
N VAL A 378 17.63 13.65 -4.76
CA VAL A 378 16.24 13.15 -4.74
C VAL A 378 15.74 13.19 -3.30
N GLU A 379 14.59 13.80 -3.08
CA GLU A 379 13.98 13.90 -1.76
C GLU A 379 12.45 13.97 -1.84
N PHE A 380 11.75 13.11 -1.09
CA PHE A 380 10.30 13.17 -0.96
C PHE A 380 9.83 12.50 0.34
N GLU A 381 8.54 12.66 0.65
CA GLU A 381 7.92 12.15 1.87
C GLU A 381 6.82 11.11 1.56
N ILE A 382 6.80 10.04 2.34
CA ILE A 382 5.71 9.06 2.37
C ILE A 382 5.16 8.93 3.78
N GLU A 383 3.90 8.60 3.89
CA GLU A 383 3.22 8.33 5.15
C GLU A 383 2.93 6.84 5.25
N ARG A 384 3.10 6.26 6.44
CA ARG A 384 2.68 4.90 6.76
C ARG A 384 1.69 4.92 7.91
N VAL A 385 0.45 4.56 7.60
CA VAL A 385 -0.63 4.34 8.57
C VAL A 385 -0.52 2.89 9.06
N HIS A 386 -0.74 2.62 10.35
CA HIS A 386 -0.58 1.28 10.96
C HIS A 386 0.77 0.59 10.66
N PRO A 387 1.90 1.21 11.02
CA PRO A 387 3.22 0.66 10.72
C PRO A 387 3.45 -0.66 11.45
N ASP A 388 3.55 -1.76 10.69
CA ASP A 388 4.07 -3.04 11.17
C ASP A 388 5.61 -2.96 11.24
N GLU A 389 6.14 -2.84 12.46
CA GLU A 389 7.57 -2.72 12.76
C GLU A 389 8.36 -3.97 12.36
N SER A 390 7.71 -5.13 12.26
CA SER A 390 8.36 -6.35 11.76
C SER A 390 8.68 -6.28 10.26
N LYS A 391 8.12 -5.28 9.56
CA LYS A 391 8.26 -5.07 8.13
C LYS A 391 8.81 -3.67 7.84
N PRO A 392 10.13 -3.45 8.01
CA PRO A 392 10.73 -2.14 7.80
C PRO A 392 10.70 -1.72 6.33
N LEU A 393 10.75 -0.42 6.09
CA LEU A 393 10.89 0.14 4.75
C LEU A 393 12.34 0.04 4.29
N HIS A 394 12.52 -0.23 3.00
CA HIS A 394 13.80 -0.17 2.33
C HIS A 394 13.62 0.50 0.97
N ALA A 395 14.65 1.17 0.48
CA ALA A 395 14.60 1.80 -0.84
C ALA A 395 15.99 1.88 -1.47
N THR A 396 16.01 1.80 -2.79
CA THR A 396 17.24 1.87 -3.59
C THR A 396 17.03 2.79 -4.80
N LEU A 397 18.14 3.35 -5.29
CA LEU A 397 18.20 4.00 -6.58
C LEU A 397 19.12 3.17 -7.49
N GLU A 398 18.53 2.47 -8.45
CA GLU A 398 19.25 1.85 -9.55
C GLU A 398 19.63 2.95 -10.56
N TRP A 399 20.92 3.05 -10.93
CA TRP A 399 21.41 4.15 -11.76
C TRP A 399 22.15 3.64 -12.99
N GLU A 400 21.82 4.19 -14.17
CA GLU A 400 22.46 3.78 -15.41
C GLU A 400 23.97 4.02 -15.37
N GLY A 401 24.76 2.97 -15.64
CA GLY A 401 26.22 3.02 -15.59
C GLY A 401 26.82 2.97 -14.18
N HIS A 402 26.01 2.77 -13.15
CA HIS A 402 26.47 2.47 -11.79
C HIS A 402 26.30 0.97 -11.49
N ASN A 403 27.35 0.32 -10.98
CA ASN A 403 27.35 -1.15 -10.85
C ASN A 403 26.52 -1.67 -9.67
N GLU A 404 26.33 -0.85 -8.64
CA GLU A 404 25.62 -1.21 -7.42
C GLU A 404 24.45 -0.27 -7.18
N ASP A 405 23.40 -0.76 -6.54
CA ASP A 405 22.28 0.06 -6.12
C ASP A 405 22.73 1.14 -5.13
N ILE A 406 22.29 2.38 -5.34
CA ILE A 406 22.58 3.46 -4.42
C ILE A 406 21.58 3.37 -3.26
N PRO A 407 22.04 3.23 -2.01
CA PRO A 407 21.14 3.15 -0.87
C PRO A 407 20.40 4.47 -0.66
N VAL A 408 19.12 4.35 -0.32
CA VAL A 408 18.29 5.50 0.07
C VAL A 408 18.27 5.61 1.58
N MET A 409 18.56 6.80 2.09
CA MET A 409 18.38 7.13 3.49
C MET A 409 16.89 7.33 3.77
N ILE A 410 16.36 6.60 4.75
CA ILE A 410 14.96 6.68 5.19
C ILE A 410 14.94 7.21 6.62
N GLN A 411 14.31 8.37 6.83
CA GLN A 411 14.26 9.05 8.13
C GLN A 411 12.82 9.26 8.56
N ARG A 412 12.45 8.79 9.75
CA ARG A 412 11.16 9.16 10.35
C ARG A 412 11.18 10.64 10.73
N LEU A 413 10.12 11.35 10.38
CA LEU A 413 9.90 12.73 10.76
C LEU A 413 9.08 12.79 12.06
N ILE A 414 9.33 13.83 12.87
CA ILE A 414 8.61 14.09 14.13
C ILE A 414 7.17 14.53 13.88
N THR A 415 6.89 15.12 12.71
CA THR A 415 5.54 15.53 12.35
C THR A 415 4.79 14.37 11.72
N PRO A 416 3.55 14.09 12.13
CA PRO A 416 2.76 13.02 11.55
C PRO A 416 2.37 13.40 10.12
N GLY A 417 1.95 12.41 9.35
CA GLY A 417 1.42 12.63 8.01
C GLY A 417 -0.02 13.15 8.03
N PRO A 418 -0.55 13.55 6.86
CA PRO A 418 -1.91 14.08 6.74
C PRO A 418 -3.01 13.13 7.23
N ARG A 419 -2.76 11.82 7.24
CA ARG A 419 -3.69 10.79 7.73
C ARG A 419 -3.40 10.36 9.18
N GLY A 420 -2.53 11.08 9.88
CA GLY A 420 -2.13 10.79 11.26
C GLY A 420 -1.15 9.61 11.39
N GLY A 421 -0.65 9.07 10.28
CA GLY A 421 0.36 8.03 10.25
C GLY A 421 1.78 8.57 10.46
N ARG A 422 2.74 7.64 10.56
CA ARG A 422 4.16 8.01 10.66
C ARG A 422 4.67 8.49 9.31
N LYS A 423 5.31 9.65 9.30
CA LYS A 423 5.87 10.24 8.09
C LYS A 423 7.35 9.91 7.95
N PHE A 424 7.77 9.50 6.77
CA PHE A 424 9.14 9.16 6.43
C PHE A 424 9.62 10.01 5.27
N LYS A 425 10.84 10.53 5.43
CA LYS A 425 11.59 11.23 4.39
C LYS A 425 12.56 10.26 3.74
N LEU A 426 12.51 10.17 2.42
CA LEU A 426 13.40 9.35 1.62
C LEU A 426 14.39 10.26 0.88
N SER A 427 15.67 9.93 0.93
CA SER A 427 16.73 10.74 0.31
C SER A 427 17.84 9.90 -0.31
N CYS A 428 18.23 10.22 -1.54
CA CYS A 428 19.42 9.70 -2.23
C CYS A 428 20.09 10.82 -3.04
N THR A 429 21.36 10.63 -3.43
CA THR A 429 22.03 11.53 -4.39
C THR A 429 22.41 10.77 -5.65
N CYS A 430 22.24 11.41 -6.80
CA CYS A 430 22.58 10.86 -8.10
C CYS A 430 24.09 11.03 -8.37
N PRO A 431 24.79 9.99 -8.86
CA PRO A 431 26.24 10.02 -9.02
C PRO A 431 26.70 10.76 -10.28
N SER A 432 25.80 11.00 -11.22
CA SER A 432 26.09 11.65 -12.50
C SER A 432 24.83 12.25 -13.12
N LYS A 433 25.01 12.95 -14.24
CA LYS A 433 23.93 13.19 -15.20
C LYS A 433 23.44 11.86 -15.75
N GLY A 434 22.13 11.69 -15.89
CA GLY A 434 21.56 10.44 -16.41
C GLY A 434 20.15 10.15 -15.92
N GLU A 435 19.76 8.89 -16.04
CA GLU A 435 18.47 8.37 -15.61
C GLU A 435 18.67 7.13 -14.73
N GLY A 436 17.69 6.84 -13.90
CA GLY A 436 17.65 5.70 -13.00
C GLY A 436 16.24 5.36 -12.55
N GLU A 437 16.12 4.33 -11.72
CA GLU A 437 14.85 3.84 -11.18
C GLU A 437 14.92 3.85 -9.65
N PHE A 438 13.98 4.54 -9.02
CA PHE A 438 13.86 4.58 -7.57
C PHE A 438 12.84 3.55 -7.12
N ASN A 439 13.29 2.59 -6.31
CA ASN A 439 12.51 1.44 -5.90
C ASN A 439 12.23 1.49 -4.40
N ILE A 440 10.96 1.31 -4.02
CA ILE A 440 10.54 1.20 -2.61
C ILE A 440 10.14 -0.24 -2.33
N PHE A 441 10.61 -0.78 -1.21
CA PHE A 441 10.35 -2.12 -0.72
C PHE A 441 9.79 -2.08 0.69
N VAL A 442 8.91 -3.04 0.98
CA VAL A 442 8.51 -3.36 2.37
C VAL A 442 9.12 -4.71 2.69
N MET A 443 10.05 -4.73 3.63
CA MET A 443 10.83 -5.93 3.95
C MET A 443 9.96 -6.95 4.69
N LEU A 444 10.22 -8.23 4.44
CA LEU A 444 9.68 -9.34 5.22
C LEU A 444 10.80 -9.95 6.07
N GLU A 445 10.45 -10.88 6.96
CA GLU A 445 11.43 -11.64 7.73
C GLU A 445 12.49 -12.26 6.79
N GLY A 446 13.78 -11.99 7.06
CA GLY A 446 14.90 -12.53 6.28
C GLY A 446 15.56 -11.59 5.26
N ASN A 447 15.38 -10.26 5.39
CA ASN A 447 16.01 -9.24 4.54
C ASN A 447 15.63 -9.30 3.05
N SER A 448 14.44 -9.80 2.72
CA SER A 448 13.87 -9.71 1.39
C SER A 448 12.44 -9.20 1.47
N GLY A 449 12.02 -8.34 0.55
CA GLY A 449 10.68 -7.77 0.53
C GLY A 449 10.20 -7.50 -0.90
N PRO A 450 8.88 -7.51 -1.15
CA PRO A 450 8.35 -7.09 -2.43
C PRO A 450 8.63 -5.60 -2.68
N MET A 451 9.01 -5.27 -3.91
CA MET A 451 8.97 -3.90 -4.39
C MET A 451 7.51 -3.44 -4.45
N VAL A 452 7.17 -2.39 -3.73
CA VAL A 452 5.81 -1.85 -3.57
C VAL A 452 5.52 -0.67 -4.48
N SER A 453 6.55 0.10 -4.88
CA SER A 453 6.43 1.20 -5.84
C SER A 453 7.77 1.42 -6.55
N SER A 454 7.68 1.94 -7.77
CA SER A 454 8.83 2.37 -8.57
C SER A 454 8.47 3.59 -9.41
N PHE A 455 9.42 4.51 -9.58
CA PHE A 455 9.32 5.64 -10.51
C PHE A 455 10.70 6.01 -11.08
N LYS A 456 10.68 6.65 -12.25
CA LYS A 456 11.91 7.08 -12.93
C LYS A 456 12.53 8.28 -12.23
N VAL A 457 13.86 8.35 -12.22
CA VAL A 457 14.60 9.54 -11.79
C VAL A 457 15.44 10.02 -12.95
N LYS A 458 15.39 11.31 -13.25
CA LYS A 458 16.22 11.95 -14.25
C LYS A 458 17.01 13.09 -13.62
N ASN A 459 18.32 12.99 -13.70
CA ASN A 459 19.23 14.01 -13.22
C ASN A 459 19.90 14.74 -14.39
N THR A 460 19.74 16.06 -14.41
CA THR A 460 20.45 16.95 -15.34
C THR A 460 21.74 17.53 -14.75
N GLY A 461 21.93 17.40 -13.44
CA GLY A 461 23.13 17.80 -12.71
C GLY A 461 24.35 16.94 -13.03
N SER A 462 25.52 17.37 -12.57
CA SER A 462 26.80 16.73 -12.93
C SER A 462 27.18 15.55 -12.02
N GLY A 463 26.44 15.30 -10.93
CA GLY A 463 26.83 14.39 -9.86
C GLY A 463 27.83 15.01 -8.86
N LYS A 464 28.04 16.33 -8.89
CA LYS A 464 29.03 17.00 -8.03
C LYS A 464 28.62 16.99 -6.55
N ASN A 465 27.31 16.89 -6.30
CA ASN A 465 26.75 16.81 -4.95
C ASN A 465 26.54 15.36 -4.50
N TYR A 466 27.03 14.37 -5.27
CA TYR A 466 26.97 12.98 -4.87
C TYR A 466 27.76 12.77 -3.58
N ALA A 467 27.04 12.36 -2.53
CA ALA A 467 27.59 12.15 -1.21
C ALA A 467 26.90 10.93 -0.57
N PRO A 468 27.63 9.84 -0.29
CA PRO A 468 27.04 8.68 0.34
C PRO A 468 26.53 9.04 1.74
N PHE A 469 25.31 8.59 2.03
CA PHE A 469 24.73 8.70 3.37
C PHE A 469 25.43 7.78 4.35
N VAL A 470 25.35 8.11 5.64
CA VAL A 470 25.91 7.26 6.69
C VAL A 470 25.13 5.94 6.77
N ASP A 471 25.86 4.83 6.80
CA ASP A 471 25.26 3.52 7.04
C ASP A 471 24.71 3.45 8.46
N THR A 472 23.49 2.91 8.58
CA THR A 472 22.86 2.65 9.86
C THR A 472 22.82 1.16 10.17
N TYR A 473 22.86 0.83 11.46
CA TYR A 473 22.81 -0.54 11.94
C TYR A 473 21.42 -0.87 12.50
N SER A 474 21.06 -2.15 12.51
CA SER A 474 19.82 -2.62 13.13
C SER A 474 19.89 -2.45 14.65
N VAL A 475 18.89 -1.77 15.21
CA VAL A 475 18.77 -1.47 16.64
C VAL A 475 17.32 -1.73 17.11
N PRO A 476 17.06 -1.94 18.41
CA PRO A 476 15.75 -2.34 18.92
C PRO A 476 14.74 -1.19 19.07
N PHE A 477 15.01 -0.02 18.48
CA PHE A 477 14.16 1.16 18.58
C PHE A 477 14.19 1.98 17.29
N SER A 478 13.15 2.78 17.05
CA SER A 478 13.08 3.67 15.88
C SER A 478 13.91 4.94 16.13
N PHE A 479 14.70 5.37 15.15
CA PHE A 479 15.51 6.57 15.26
C PHE A 479 15.71 7.29 13.93
N THR A 480 16.09 8.56 14.00
CA THR A 480 16.48 9.41 12.86
C THR A 480 17.75 10.17 13.19
N ILE A 481 18.75 10.11 12.31
CA ILE A 481 19.95 10.94 12.39
C ILE A 481 19.66 12.25 11.67
N HIS A 482 19.61 13.38 12.36
CA HIS A 482 19.42 14.71 11.76
C HIS A 482 20.75 15.30 11.28
N ASN A 483 21.84 15.04 12.00
CA ASN A 483 23.18 15.50 11.62
C ASN A 483 24.26 14.62 12.30
N PRO A 484 25.41 14.38 11.66
CA PRO A 484 25.64 14.44 10.21
C PRO A 484 24.97 13.26 9.50
N ILE A 485 24.37 13.50 8.34
CA ILE A 485 23.67 12.46 7.56
C ILE A 485 24.59 11.74 6.56
N HIS A 486 25.75 12.31 6.25
CA HIS A 486 26.70 11.76 5.28
C HIS A 486 27.80 10.94 5.96
N ALA A 487 28.30 9.91 5.28
CA ALA A 487 29.27 8.97 5.83
C ALA A 487 30.66 9.60 6.06
N LYS A 488 30.99 10.68 5.34
CA LYS A 488 32.29 11.35 5.42
C LYS A 488 32.20 12.64 6.23
N LEU A 489 33.15 12.84 7.13
CA LEU A 489 33.32 14.06 7.92
C LEU A 489 34.72 14.63 7.68
N ASN A 490 34.87 15.95 7.81
CA ASN A 490 36.18 16.58 7.68
C ASN A 490 36.92 16.60 9.02
N TYR A 491 38.24 16.41 8.94
CA TYR A 491 39.13 16.63 10.06
C TYR A 491 39.19 18.11 10.49
N ASN A 492 39.28 18.36 11.81
CA ASN A 492 39.28 19.68 12.45
C ASN A 492 38.00 20.51 12.30
N ASP A 493 36.88 19.89 11.92
CA ASP A 493 35.58 20.53 11.92
C ASP A 493 34.86 20.35 13.27
N ASN A 494 34.12 21.38 13.68
CA ASN A 494 33.17 21.26 14.78
C ASN A 494 31.85 20.69 14.24
N VAL A 495 31.43 19.54 14.76
CA VAL A 495 30.24 18.83 14.28
C VAL A 495 29.25 18.65 15.43
N LYS A 496 27.98 19.00 15.16
CA LYS A 496 26.85 18.73 16.05
C LYS A 496 26.20 17.41 15.64
N PHE A 497 26.45 16.32 16.35
CA PHE A 497 25.67 15.10 16.15
C PHE A 497 24.30 15.28 16.75
N GLU A 498 23.24 15.02 15.99
CA GLU A 498 21.85 15.18 16.40
C GLU A 498 21.03 13.97 15.94
N VAL A 499 20.40 13.26 16.90
CA VAL A 499 19.63 12.04 16.66
C VAL A 499 18.35 12.05 17.46
N THR A 500 17.22 11.72 16.85
CA THR A 500 15.94 11.56 17.54
C THR A 500 15.61 10.08 17.67
N ILE A 501 15.22 9.65 18.85
CA ILE A 501 14.67 8.32 19.14
C ILE A 501 13.16 8.46 19.33
N PHE A 502 12.38 7.54 18.79
CA PHE A 502 10.92 7.54 18.81
C PHE A 502 10.35 6.36 19.57
N ASP A 503 9.13 6.54 20.09
CA ASP A 503 8.26 5.52 20.69
C ASP A 503 8.92 4.73 21.83
N LEU A 504 9.79 5.38 22.62
CA LEU A 504 10.35 4.82 23.85
C LEU A 504 10.01 5.70 25.05
N PRO A 505 9.53 5.12 26.17
CA PRO A 505 9.35 5.90 27.38
C PRO A 505 10.70 6.38 27.93
N GLU A 506 10.69 7.49 28.67
CA GLU A 506 11.91 8.11 29.22
C GLU A 506 12.77 7.12 30.04
N SER A 507 12.14 6.16 30.72
CA SER A 507 12.81 5.13 31.51
C SER A 507 13.59 4.09 30.70
N GLU A 508 13.27 3.93 29.42
CA GLU A 508 13.89 2.92 28.53
C GLU A 508 14.86 3.55 27.53
N LEU A 509 15.03 4.86 27.59
CA LEU A 509 15.91 5.59 26.70
C LEU A 509 17.36 5.13 26.85
N PRO A 510 18.03 4.78 25.73
CA PRO A 510 19.41 4.36 25.80
C PRO A 510 20.34 5.57 26.02
N SER A 511 21.47 5.34 26.65
CA SER A 511 22.54 6.34 26.68
C SER A 511 23.28 6.34 25.34
N LEU A 512 23.33 7.48 24.66
CA LEU A 512 24.12 7.62 23.43
C LEU A 512 25.54 8.13 23.73
N ALA A 513 26.52 7.66 22.95
CA ALA A 513 27.90 8.08 23.06
C ALA A 513 28.62 8.06 21.70
N LEU A 514 29.68 8.86 21.57
CA LEU A 514 30.58 8.81 20.42
C LEU A 514 31.77 7.89 20.72
N PHE A 515 32.01 6.95 19.81
CA PHE A 515 33.17 6.06 19.76
C PHE A 515 34.26 6.70 18.88
N LEU A 516 35.48 6.81 19.43
CA LEU A 516 36.63 7.48 18.78
C LEU A 516 37.70 6.45 18.35
N PRO A 517 38.41 6.70 17.23
CA PRO A 517 39.41 5.79 16.67
C PRO A 517 40.53 5.34 17.64
N GLU A 518 41.05 6.25 18.48
CA GLU A 518 42.24 5.98 19.31
C GLU A 518 41.94 5.80 20.81
N LYS A 519 40.66 5.85 21.22
CA LYS A 519 40.31 5.74 22.65
C LYS A 519 39.80 4.35 23.00
N SER A 520 40.21 3.87 24.18
CA SER A 520 39.62 2.67 24.78
C SER A 520 38.13 2.91 25.05
N ALA A 521 37.30 1.86 25.12
CA ALA A 521 35.87 1.96 25.44
C ALA A 521 35.53 2.71 26.75
N ARG A 522 36.55 3.10 27.55
CA ARG A 522 36.43 3.87 28.78
C ARG A 522 36.34 5.39 28.59
N ASP A 523 36.64 5.93 27.40
CA ASP A 523 36.70 7.38 27.16
C ASP A 523 35.65 7.88 26.15
N LEU A 524 34.48 7.25 26.16
CA LEU A 524 33.34 7.62 25.31
C LEU A 524 32.77 8.98 25.74
N GLN A 525 32.59 9.88 24.78
CA GLN A 525 31.96 11.17 25.05
C GLN A 525 30.44 10.96 25.09
N LYS A 526 29.86 11.08 26.30
CA LYS A 526 28.41 10.95 26.50
C LYS A 526 27.68 12.08 25.77
N VAL A 527 26.62 11.72 25.05
CA VAL A 527 25.75 12.67 24.35
C VAL A 527 24.74 13.24 25.34
N SER A 528 24.54 14.55 25.35
CA SER A 528 23.53 15.18 26.21
C SER A 528 22.15 15.07 25.57
N ILE A 529 21.15 14.77 26.38
CA ILE A 529 19.74 14.76 25.95
C ILE A 529 19.28 16.22 25.81
N GLN A 530 18.82 16.60 24.62
CA GLN A 530 18.12 17.86 24.39
C GLN A 530 16.65 17.53 24.17
N LYS A 531 15.82 17.72 25.21
CA LYS A 531 14.40 17.39 25.15
C LYS A 531 13.69 18.30 24.14
N VAL A 532 13.21 17.72 23.03
CA VAL A 532 12.31 18.36 22.08
C VAL A 532 11.03 17.54 22.06
N THR A 533 9.97 18.03 22.72
CA THR A 533 8.67 17.36 22.77
C THR A 533 7.72 17.99 21.76
N ASN A 534 7.47 17.30 20.64
CA ASN A 534 6.37 17.64 19.73
C ASN A 534 5.39 16.47 19.47
N GLU A 535 5.68 15.26 19.97
CA GLU A 535 4.76 14.10 20.05
C GLU A 535 5.05 13.32 21.34
N LYS A 536 4.12 12.48 21.81
CA LYS A 536 4.37 11.58 22.96
C LYS A 536 5.56 10.67 22.62
N ASP A 537 6.57 10.65 23.48
CA ASP A 537 7.70 9.70 23.47
C ASP A 537 8.74 9.84 22.33
N SER A 538 9.01 11.06 21.86
CA SER A 538 10.16 11.37 21.01
C SER A 538 11.24 12.17 21.74
N TYR A 539 12.50 11.77 21.63
CA TYR A 539 13.64 12.36 22.37
C TYR A 539 14.83 12.62 21.46
N THR A 540 15.25 13.88 21.37
CA THR A 540 16.43 14.29 20.61
C THR A 540 17.68 14.31 21.49
N TYR A 541 18.74 13.72 20.98
CA TYR A 541 20.07 13.70 21.55
C TYR A 541 20.95 14.61 20.72
N ALA A 542 21.74 15.46 21.38
CA ALA A 542 22.69 16.32 20.68
C ALA A 542 24.03 16.37 21.41
N ILE A 543 25.11 16.29 20.64
CA ILE A 543 26.46 16.54 21.12
C ILE A 543 27.23 17.36 20.10
N GLU A 544 27.91 18.39 20.57
CA GLU A 544 28.86 19.15 19.79
C GLU A 544 30.27 18.70 20.16
N THR A 545 31.07 18.36 19.16
CA THR A 545 32.46 17.95 19.36
C THR A 545 33.32 18.36 18.17
N CYS A 546 34.62 18.51 18.41
CA CYS A 546 35.60 18.76 17.37
C CYS A 546 36.11 17.40 16.85
N ILE A 547 36.12 17.23 15.54
CA ILE A 547 36.66 16.03 14.89
C ILE A 547 38.19 16.11 14.88
N ASP A 548 38.81 15.76 16.00
CA ASP A 548 40.23 15.94 16.28
C ASP A 548 41.10 14.73 15.91
N GLN A 549 40.49 13.63 15.43
CA GLN A 549 41.14 12.39 15.03
C GLN A 549 40.64 11.90 13.68
N LYS A 550 41.56 11.50 12.82
CA LYS A 550 41.24 10.79 11.56
C LYS A 550 40.85 9.35 11.84
N GLY A 551 40.08 8.74 10.94
CA GLY A 551 39.68 7.34 11.04
C GLY A 551 38.18 7.14 11.27
N LYS A 552 37.80 6.00 11.84
CA LYS A 552 36.40 5.59 12.01
C LYS A 552 35.81 6.11 13.30
N TRP A 553 34.81 6.98 13.17
CA TRP A 553 33.99 7.45 14.29
C TRP A 553 32.69 6.68 14.33
N GLY A 554 32.15 6.43 15.52
CA GLY A 554 30.90 5.72 15.69
C GLY A 554 29.92 6.49 16.55
N LEU A 555 28.66 6.55 16.13
CA LEU A 555 27.58 6.87 17.03
C LEU A 555 27.07 5.57 17.64
N THR A 556 27.04 5.48 18.97
CA THR A 556 26.74 4.25 19.70
C THR A 556 25.63 4.46 20.72
N TYR A 557 24.89 3.39 21.04
CA TYR A 557 23.98 3.33 22.17
C TYR A 557 24.45 2.28 23.17
N HIS A 558 24.22 2.55 24.45
CA HIS A 558 24.58 1.69 25.55
C HIS A 558 23.34 1.07 26.19
N THR A 559 23.34 -0.25 26.30
CA THR A 559 22.35 -1.01 27.10
C THR A 559 22.85 -1.31 28.51
N SER A 560 24.16 -1.19 28.73
CA SER A 560 24.79 -1.29 30.04
C SER A 560 26.13 -0.52 30.05
N PRO A 561 26.77 -0.32 31.22
CA PRO A 561 28.06 0.37 31.29
C PRO A 561 29.19 -0.26 30.47
N THR A 562 29.06 -1.54 30.09
CA THR A 562 30.11 -2.29 29.38
C THR A 562 29.69 -2.79 28.00
N GLN A 563 28.43 -2.63 27.62
CA GLN A 563 27.90 -3.10 26.35
C GLN A 563 27.36 -1.93 25.55
N PHE A 564 27.85 -1.80 24.32
CA PHE A 564 27.40 -0.82 23.35
C PHE A 564 27.24 -1.45 21.98
N SER A 565 26.40 -0.83 21.16
CA SER A 565 26.17 -1.16 19.76
C SER A 565 26.19 0.12 18.94
N PHE A 566 26.58 0.02 17.66
CA PHE A 566 26.58 1.18 16.76
C PHE A 566 25.16 1.48 16.28
N LEU A 567 24.82 2.76 16.18
CA LEU A 567 23.70 3.25 15.36
C LEU A 567 24.19 3.56 13.96
N ALA A 568 25.38 4.17 13.86
CA ALA A 568 25.98 4.62 12.61
C ALA A 568 27.50 4.74 12.74
N GLN A 569 28.20 4.68 11.61
CA GLN A 569 29.67 4.82 11.56
C GLN A 569 30.10 5.78 10.45
N TYR A 570 30.98 6.71 10.80
CA TYR A 570 31.50 7.76 9.95
C TYR A 570 32.99 7.54 9.66
N THR A 571 33.45 8.05 8.52
CA THR A 571 34.87 8.09 8.15
C THR A 571 35.35 9.54 8.14
N VAL A 572 36.43 9.79 8.86
CA VAL A 572 37.11 11.09 8.89
C VAL A 572 38.40 11.00 8.10
N GLU A 573 38.53 11.85 7.08
CA GLU A 573 39.69 11.91 6.18
C GLU A 573 40.63 13.08 6.46
#